data_AF-A0A8H4V041-F1
#
_entry.id   AF-A0A8H4V041-F1
#
_cell.length_a   1.000
_cell.length_b   1.000
_cell.length_c   1.000
_cell.angle_alpha   90.00
_cell.angle_beta   90.00
_cell.angle_gamma   90.00
#
_symmetry.space_group_name_H-M   'P 1'
#
loop_
_entity.id
_entity.type
_entity.pdbx_description
1 polymer ?
#
loop_
_entity_poly.entity_id
_entity_poly.type
_entity_poly.pdbx_seq_one_letter_code
_entity_poly.pdbx_strand_id
1 'polypeptide(L)'
;VLKYIELQLDLTFTFHSLRIKFEASQGSMMIDFSTAASLELIQNLQNAKSRDCFLGLLNETLTPMGSRLMRTNILQPSTEQEKIVARYDAVEEMSTKENMFFAIRDALKNFIDADKVLTSACATSNYESIKYAIDETLNDDVVYQRKPLDLRNQRTYAVKTGVNSLLDVARQAYKESNADAAELVSVLSGR
;
A
#
# COMPACT_ATOMS: atom_id res chain seq x y z
N VAL A 1 2.61 16.43 -21.55
CA VAL A 1 2.33 16.14 -20.13
C VAL A 1 3.47 15.36 -19.48
N LEU A 2 3.81 14.14 -19.90
CA LEU A 2 4.91 13.36 -19.28
C LEU A 2 6.25 14.09 -19.28
N LYS A 3 6.68 14.61 -20.44
CA LYS A 3 7.90 15.43 -20.56
C LYS A 3 7.88 16.71 -19.70
N TYR A 4 6.69 17.25 -19.41
CA TYR A 4 6.56 18.40 -18.49
C TYR A 4 6.73 17.95 -17.03
N ILE A 5 6.14 16.81 -16.65
CA ILE A 5 6.29 16.23 -15.31
C ILE A 5 7.76 15.91 -15.02
N GLU A 6 8.45 15.27 -15.96
CA GLU A 6 9.88 14.93 -15.81
C GLU A 6 10.77 16.19 -15.73
N LEU A 7 10.55 17.17 -16.62
CA LEU A 7 11.46 18.33 -16.73
C LEU A 7 11.16 19.48 -15.76
N GLN A 8 9.91 19.64 -15.33
CA GLN A 8 9.49 20.79 -14.52
C GLN A 8 9.15 20.42 -13.08
N LEU A 9 8.74 19.17 -12.82
CA LEU A 9 8.40 18.70 -11.49
C LEU A 9 9.47 17.77 -10.89
N ASP A 10 10.54 17.48 -11.64
CA ASP A 10 11.66 16.59 -11.24
C ASP A 10 11.17 15.20 -10.77
N LEU A 11 10.08 14.72 -11.38
CA LEU A 11 9.47 13.43 -11.07
C LEU A 11 9.89 12.41 -12.12
N THR A 12 10.59 11.36 -11.70
CA THR A 12 10.97 10.23 -12.55
C THR A 12 10.01 9.06 -12.35
N PHE A 13 9.58 8.45 -13.46
CA PHE A 13 8.76 7.24 -13.44
C PHE A 13 9.68 6.01 -13.51
N THR A 14 9.53 5.07 -12.58
CA THR A 14 10.29 3.81 -12.62
C THR A 14 9.84 2.93 -13.78
N PHE A 15 10.75 2.11 -14.29
CA PHE A 15 10.49 1.21 -15.41
C PHE A 15 9.28 0.30 -15.10
N HIS A 16 8.35 0.18 -16.05
CA HIS A 16 7.11 -0.60 -15.91
C HIS A 16 6.14 -0.17 -14.78
N SER A 17 6.34 0.99 -14.13
CA SER A 17 5.41 1.49 -13.10
C SER A 17 4.21 2.26 -13.65
N LEU A 18 4.32 2.79 -14.87
CA LEU A 18 3.26 3.57 -15.50
C LEU A 18 2.41 2.70 -16.43
N ARG A 19 1.11 2.60 -16.14
CA ARG A 19 0.12 2.04 -17.07
C ARG A 19 -0.70 3.18 -17.66
N ILE A 20 -0.51 3.45 -18.95
CA ILE A 20 -1.35 4.38 -19.70
C ILE A 20 -2.53 3.60 -20.27
N LYS A 21 -3.76 3.97 -19.88
CA LYS A 21 -4.99 3.41 -20.45
C LYS A 21 -5.77 4.55 -21.09
N PHE A 22 -6.15 4.37 -22.35
CA PHE A 22 -7.14 5.23 -22.97
C PHE A 22 -8.52 4.73 -22.56
N GLU A 23 -9.28 5.55 -21.85
CA GLU A 23 -10.68 5.29 -21.55
C GLU A 23 -11.52 6.29 -22.32
N ALA A 24 -12.35 5.78 -23.23
CA ALA A 24 -13.43 6.57 -23.80
C ALA A 24 -14.44 6.87 -22.69
N SER A 25 -15.20 7.96 -22.82
CA SER A 25 -16.24 8.36 -21.84
C SER A 25 -17.46 7.42 -21.80
N GLN A 26 -17.32 6.19 -22.27
CA GLN A 26 -18.38 5.19 -22.26
C GLN A 26 -18.54 4.63 -20.84
N GLY A 27 -19.78 4.41 -20.40
CA GLY A 27 -20.06 3.87 -19.07
C GLY A 27 -20.04 4.91 -17.93
N SER A 28 -19.84 6.20 -18.25
CA SER A 28 -20.01 7.31 -17.31
C SER A 28 -20.84 8.44 -17.88
N MET A 29 -21.52 9.17 -17.00
CA MET A 29 -22.28 10.37 -17.33
C MET A 29 -21.31 11.52 -17.55
N MET A 30 -21.45 12.22 -18.67
CA MET A 30 -20.68 13.43 -18.95
C MET A 30 -21.23 14.59 -18.13
N ILE A 31 -20.38 15.18 -17.29
CA ILE A 31 -20.66 16.42 -16.58
C ILE A 31 -19.64 17.43 -17.07
N ASP A 32 -20.11 18.49 -17.72
CA ASP A 32 -19.27 19.59 -18.17
C ASP A 32 -18.85 20.47 -16.98
N PHE A 33 -17.80 21.26 -17.20
CA PHE A 33 -17.24 22.12 -16.16
C PHE A 33 -18.25 23.14 -15.62
N SER A 34 -19.07 23.75 -16.49
CA SER A 34 -20.09 24.71 -16.07
C SER A 34 -21.12 24.05 -15.15
N THR A 35 -21.65 22.88 -15.52
CA THR A 35 -22.60 22.15 -14.66
C THR A 35 -21.96 21.75 -13.33
N ALA A 36 -20.73 21.24 -13.33
CA ALA A 36 -20.05 20.85 -12.10
C ALA A 36 -19.83 22.03 -11.14
N ALA A 37 -19.54 23.22 -11.68
CA ALA A 37 -19.38 24.45 -10.91
C ALA A 37 -20.72 25.01 -10.43
N SER A 38 -21.73 25.08 -11.31
CA SER A 38 -23.07 25.59 -10.99
C SER A 38 -23.80 24.74 -9.94
N LEU A 39 -23.55 23.43 -9.92
CA LEU A 39 -24.07 22.52 -8.89
C LEU A 39 -23.18 22.41 -7.66
N GLU A 40 -22.06 23.15 -7.62
CA GLU A 40 -21.07 23.11 -6.53
C GLU A 40 -20.69 21.67 -6.15
N LEU A 41 -20.43 20.82 -7.17
CA LEU A 41 -20.25 19.38 -6.91
C LEU A 41 -19.06 19.09 -6.02
N ILE A 42 -17.98 19.84 -6.19
CA ILE A 42 -16.70 19.64 -5.50
C ILE A 42 -16.31 20.84 -4.65
N GLN A 43 -16.69 22.04 -5.05
CA GLN A 43 -16.25 23.28 -4.43
C GLN A 43 -17.37 24.32 -4.46
N ASN A 44 -17.51 25.04 -3.35
CA ASN A 44 -18.44 26.16 -3.23
C ASN A 44 -17.94 27.38 -4.02
N LEU A 45 -18.85 28.10 -4.68
CA LEU A 45 -18.53 29.25 -5.52
C LEU A 45 -18.22 30.53 -4.73
N GLN A 46 -18.83 30.70 -3.56
CA GLN A 46 -18.63 31.89 -2.71
C GLN A 46 -17.38 31.76 -1.83
N ASN A 47 -17.19 30.58 -1.25
CA ASN A 47 -16.06 30.27 -0.39
C ASN A 47 -15.42 28.94 -0.80
N ALA A 48 -14.39 29.02 -1.64
CA ALA A 48 -13.64 27.88 -2.15
C ALA A 48 -13.03 26.95 -1.07
N LYS A 49 -12.88 27.42 0.17
CA LYS A 49 -12.39 26.63 1.31
C LYS A 49 -13.49 25.99 2.15
N SER A 50 -14.76 26.38 1.91
CA SER A 50 -15.88 25.79 2.64
C SER A 50 -16.12 24.34 2.22
N ARG A 51 -16.69 23.56 3.14
CA ARG A 51 -17.24 22.22 2.87
C ARG A 51 -18.70 22.28 2.41
N ASP A 52 -19.26 23.48 2.21
CA ASP A 52 -20.62 23.70 1.72
C ASP A 52 -20.73 23.42 0.22
N CYS A 53 -20.49 22.17 -0.15
CA CYS A 53 -20.55 21.65 -1.52
C CYS A 53 -21.03 20.20 -1.48
N PHE A 54 -21.45 19.64 -2.61
CA PHE A 54 -22.04 18.28 -2.63
C PHE A 54 -21.07 17.21 -2.11
N LEU A 55 -19.81 17.24 -2.54
CA LEU A 55 -18.77 16.36 -1.99
C LEU A 55 -18.59 16.58 -0.49
N GLY A 56 -18.57 17.83 -0.02
CA GLY A 56 -18.36 18.14 1.39
C GLY A 56 -19.48 17.62 2.30
N LEU A 57 -20.71 17.59 1.78
CA LEU A 57 -21.90 17.02 2.43
C LEU A 57 -21.88 15.49 2.49
N LEU A 58 -21.51 14.82 1.39
CA LEU A 58 -21.57 13.36 1.30
C LEU A 58 -20.31 12.64 1.83
N ASN A 59 -19.17 13.34 1.88
CA ASN A 59 -17.89 12.70 2.16
C ASN A 59 -17.67 12.48 3.67
N GLU A 60 -18.13 11.32 4.12
CA GLU A 60 -17.88 10.74 5.46
C GLU A 60 -16.89 9.56 5.42
N THR A 61 -16.04 9.54 4.39
CA THR A 61 -15.01 8.52 4.22
C THR A 61 -13.90 8.67 5.26
N LEU A 62 -13.33 7.55 5.70
CA LEU A 62 -12.30 7.53 6.74
C LEU A 62 -10.87 7.51 6.19
N THR A 63 -10.71 7.25 4.89
CA THR A 63 -9.40 7.17 4.24
C THR A 63 -9.31 8.23 3.13
N PRO A 64 -8.11 8.82 2.90
CA PRO A 64 -7.90 9.72 1.78
C PRO A 64 -8.23 9.08 0.42
N MET A 65 -7.99 7.77 0.31
CA MET A 65 -8.29 6.95 -0.86
C MET A 65 -9.79 6.89 -1.14
N GLY A 66 -10.61 6.69 -0.09
CA GLY A 66 -12.06 6.74 -0.18
C GLY A 66 -12.56 8.12 -0.59
N SER A 67 -12.00 9.20 -0.03
CA SER A 67 -12.35 10.57 -0.40
C SER A 67 -12.04 10.86 -1.88
N ARG A 68 -10.92 10.37 -2.39
CA ARG A 68 -10.54 10.50 -3.80
C ARG A 68 -11.50 9.71 -4.71
N LEU A 69 -11.83 8.49 -4.34
CA LEU A 69 -12.80 7.67 -5.07
C LEU A 69 -14.20 8.30 -5.10
N MET A 70 -14.66 8.86 -3.97
CA MET A 70 -15.95 9.55 -3.88
C MET A 70 -15.99 10.76 -4.81
N ARG A 71 -14.92 11.56 -4.83
CA ARG A 71 -14.77 12.70 -5.76
C ARG A 71 -14.87 12.25 -7.21
N THR A 72 -14.21 11.15 -7.58
CA THR A 72 -14.29 10.59 -8.93
C THR A 72 -15.70 10.10 -9.27
N ASN A 73 -16.36 9.40 -8.36
CA ASN A 73 -17.73 8.91 -8.55
C ASN A 73 -18.75 10.04 -8.75
N ILE A 74 -18.55 11.19 -8.11
CA ILE A 74 -19.41 12.37 -8.26
C ILE A 74 -19.19 13.04 -9.62
N LEU A 75 -17.93 13.22 -10.03
CA LEU A 75 -17.59 13.89 -11.29
C LEU A 75 -17.81 13.01 -12.52
N GLN A 76 -17.77 11.69 -12.35
CA GLN A 76 -17.96 10.71 -13.41
C GLN A 76 -18.92 9.61 -12.92
N PRO A 77 -20.22 9.92 -12.71
CA PRO A 77 -21.20 8.92 -12.29
C PRO A 77 -21.26 7.77 -13.29
N SER A 78 -21.36 6.53 -12.82
CA SER A 78 -21.48 5.38 -13.73
C SER A 78 -22.86 5.34 -14.37
N THR A 79 -22.92 4.92 -15.63
CA THR A 79 -24.18 4.63 -16.35
C THR A 79 -24.43 3.12 -16.48
N GLU A 80 -23.56 2.29 -15.91
CA GLU A 80 -23.68 0.84 -15.96
C GLU A 80 -24.59 0.32 -14.84
N GLN A 81 -25.72 -0.28 -15.22
CA GLN A 81 -26.74 -0.74 -14.27
C GLN A 81 -26.17 -1.72 -13.23
N GLU A 82 -25.34 -2.68 -13.65
CA GLU A 82 -24.74 -3.67 -12.74
C GLU A 82 -23.91 -3.01 -11.64
N LYS A 83 -23.09 -2.01 -11.98
CA LYS A 83 -22.29 -1.26 -11.01
C LYS A 83 -23.17 -0.43 -10.07
N ILE A 84 -24.24 0.14 -10.58
CA ILE A 84 -25.18 0.94 -9.78
C ILE A 84 -25.91 0.05 -8.78
N VAL A 85 -26.44 -1.09 -9.22
CA VAL A 85 -27.14 -2.05 -8.36
C VAL A 85 -26.20 -2.57 -7.27
N ALA A 86 -24.98 -2.98 -7.62
CA ALA A 86 -23.99 -3.44 -6.63
C ALA A 86 -23.64 -2.38 -5.57
N ARG A 87 -23.67 -1.09 -5.93
CA ARG A 87 -23.49 0.02 -4.97
C ARG A 87 -24.69 0.16 -4.05
N TYR A 88 -25.91 0.04 -4.58
CA TYR A 88 -27.12 0.06 -3.76
C TYR A 88 -27.18 -1.11 -2.79
N ASP A 89 -26.86 -2.32 -3.24
CA ASP A 89 -26.81 -3.52 -2.40
C ASP A 89 -25.81 -3.33 -1.24
N ALA A 90 -24.63 -2.77 -1.52
CA ALA A 90 -23.64 -2.47 -0.49
C ALA A 90 -24.14 -1.41 0.52
N VAL A 91 -24.85 -0.38 0.07
CA VAL A 91 -25.45 0.64 0.96
C VAL A 91 -26.58 0.04 1.81
N GLU A 92 -27.41 -0.81 1.23
CA GLU A 92 -28.46 -1.54 1.93
C GLU A 92 -27.87 -2.45 3.01
N GLU A 93 -26.81 -3.19 2.70
CA GLU A 93 -26.15 -4.05 3.69
C GLU A 93 -25.54 -3.26 4.85
N MET A 94 -24.89 -2.13 4.56
CA MET A 94 -24.30 -1.26 5.58
C MET A 94 -25.35 -0.55 6.44
N SER A 95 -26.51 -0.24 5.87
CA SER A 95 -27.61 0.42 6.60
C SER A 95 -28.45 -0.56 7.43
N THR A 96 -28.50 -1.84 7.05
CA THR A 96 -29.23 -2.88 7.79
C THR A 96 -28.41 -3.56 8.88
N LYS A 97 -27.08 -3.70 8.70
CA LYS A 97 -26.17 -4.39 9.63
C LYS A 97 -25.27 -3.42 10.39
N GLU A 98 -25.84 -2.70 11.35
CA GLU A 98 -25.15 -1.64 12.12
C GLU A 98 -23.84 -2.08 12.79
N ASN A 99 -23.81 -3.26 13.43
CA ASN A 99 -22.60 -3.79 14.06
C ASN A 99 -21.45 -3.98 13.06
N MET A 100 -21.77 -4.49 11.85
CA MET A 100 -20.80 -4.68 10.78
C MET A 100 -20.29 -3.33 10.28
N PHE A 101 -21.18 -2.35 10.10
CA PHE A 101 -20.82 -1.00 9.68
C PHE A 101 -19.81 -0.34 10.64
N PHE A 102 -20.06 -0.38 11.95
CA PHE A 102 -19.12 0.19 12.92
C PHE A 102 -17.79 -0.56 12.97
N ALA A 103 -17.79 -1.89 12.89
CA ALA A 103 -16.57 -2.68 12.87
C ALA A 103 -15.69 -2.33 11.64
N ILE A 104 -16.29 -2.21 10.46
CA ILE A 104 -15.59 -1.82 9.23
C ILE A 104 -15.05 -0.40 9.34
N ARG A 105 -15.86 0.54 9.83
CA ARG A 105 -15.40 1.92 10.04
C ARG A 105 -14.21 1.96 10.98
N ASP A 106 -14.24 1.23 12.09
CA ASP A 106 -13.14 1.22 13.03
C ASP A 106 -11.85 0.66 12.43
N ALA A 107 -11.95 -0.43 11.66
CA ALA A 107 -10.82 -0.99 10.94
C ALA A 107 -10.21 -0.01 9.91
N LEU A 108 -11.04 0.81 9.26
CA LEU A 108 -10.59 1.77 8.24
C LEU A 108 -9.90 3.02 8.81
N LYS A 109 -10.17 3.42 10.06
CA LYS A 109 -9.58 4.65 10.65
C LYS A 109 -8.05 4.64 10.67
N ASN A 110 -7.46 3.47 10.91
CA ASN A 110 -6.00 3.32 11.01
C ASN A 110 -5.34 3.00 9.67
N PHE A 111 -6.12 2.95 8.58
CA PHE A 111 -5.59 2.62 7.27
C PHE A 111 -4.91 3.85 6.66
N ILE A 112 -3.59 3.77 6.54
CA ILE A 112 -2.76 4.82 5.93
C ILE A 112 -3.05 4.95 4.43
N ASP A 113 -2.67 6.08 3.84
CA ASP A 113 -2.78 6.31 2.40
C ASP A 113 -1.82 5.40 1.63
N ALA A 114 -2.31 4.22 1.23
CA ALA A 114 -1.48 3.22 0.56
C ALA A 114 -0.96 3.72 -0.79
N ASP A 115 -1.70 4.57 -1.51
CA ASP A 115 -1.23 5.13 -2.78
C ASP A 115 -0.01 6.02 -2.56
N LYS A 116 -0.02 6.81 -1.49
CA LYS A 116 1.14 7.63 -1.11
C LYS A 116 2.33 6.77 -0.68
N VAL A 117 2.10 5.71 0.09
CA VAL A 117 3.16 4.77 0.51
C VAL A 117 3.78 4.07 -0.70
N LEU A 118 2.96 3.56 -1.62
CA LEU A 118 3.41 2.92 -2.86
C LEU A 118 4.21 3.91 -3.72
N THR A 119 3.72 5.13 -3.89
CA THR A 119 4.45 6.17 -4.62
C THR A 119 5.81 6.47 -3.98
N SER A 120 5.86 6.56 -2.65
CA SER A 120 7.10 6.77 -1.90
C SER A 120 8.08 5.60 -2.03
N ALA A 121 7.59 4.35 -2.03
CA ALA A 121 8.41 3.17 -2.19
C ALA A 121 8.95 3.04 -3.63
N CYS A 122 8.17 3.44 -4.62
CA CYS A 122 8.56 3.43 -6.03
C CYS A 122 9.39 4.65 -6.45
N ALA A 123 9.60 5.64 -5.58
CA ALA A 123 10.41 6.82 -5.91
C ALA A 123 11.90 6.44 -6.01
N THR A 124 12.52 6.75 -7.15
CA THR A 124 13.90 6.40 -7.50
C THR A 124 14.94 6.88 -6.46
N SER A 125 14.67 7.99 -5.77
CA SER A 125 15.55 8.53 -4.71
C SER A 125 15.68 7.62 -3.48
N ASN A 126 14.62 6.86 -3.18
CA ASN A 126 14.62 5.91 -2.07
C ASN A 126 15.17 4.54 -2.47
N TYR A 127 15.14 4.20 -3.77
CA TYR A 127 15.66 2.92 -4.25
C TYR A 127 17.13 2.76 -3.92
N GLU A 128 17.98 3.75 -4.23
CA GLU A 128 19.42 3.65 -3.94
C GLU A 128 19.70 3.58 -2.43
N SER A 129 18.97 4.34 -1.62
CA SER A 129 19.14 4.32 -0.16
C SER A 129 18.68 3.00 0.47
N ILE A 130 17.55 2.47 0.02
CA ILE A 130 17.01 1.18 0.47
C ILE A 130 17.87 0.04 -0.05
N LYS A 131 18.32 0.11 -1.31
CA LYS A 131 19.23 -0.85 -1.91
C LYS A 131 20.55 -0.87 -1.17
N TYR A 132 21.14 0.29 -0.91
CA TYR A 132 22.35 0.41 -0.10
C TYR A 132 22.15 -0.17 1.30
N ALA A 133 21.04 0.15 1.97
CA ALA A 133 20.73 -0.43 3.28
C ALA A 133 20.57 -1.95 3.23
N ILE A 134 19.92 -2.49 2.21
CA ILE A 134 19.78 -3.95 2.01
C ILE A 134 21.15 -4.58 1.76
N ASP A 135 21.94 -4.02 0.84
CA ASP A 135 23.26 -4.53 0.45
C ASP A 135 24.27 -4.44 1.62
N GLU A 136 24.18 -3.45 2.50
CA GLU A 136 25.03 -3.35 3.70
C GLU A 136 24.57 -4.26 4.84
N THR A 137 23.28 -4.60 4.92
CA THR A 137 22.72 -5.32 6.07
C THR A 137 22.48 -6.81 5.85
N LEU A 138 22.11 -7.25 4.64
CA LEU A 138 21.70 -8.63 4.36
C LEU A 138 22.73 -9.38 3.51
N ASN A 139 22.97 -10.66 3.81
CA ASN A 139 23.82 -11.50 2.94
C ASN A 139 23.16 -11.73 1.57
N ASP A 140 23.97 -11.84 0.52
CA ASP A 140 23.48 -11.93 -0.88
C ASP A 140 22.69 -13.22 -1.16
N ASP A 141 22.89 -14.25 -0.35
CA ASP A 141 22.30 -15.59 -0.46
C ASP A 141 21.05 -15.79 0.41
N VAL A 142 20.50 -14.72 0.98
CA VAL A 142 19.30 -14.81 1.85
C VAL A 142 18.05 -15.12 1.02
N VAL A 143 17.63 -16.38 1.08
CA VAL A 143 16.41 -16.87 0.44
C VAL A 143 15.46 -17.48 1.47
N TYR A 144 14.17 -17.16 1.39
CA TYR A 144 13.15 -17.72 2.28
C TYR A 144 13.09 -19.24 2.23
N GLN A 145 13.18 -19.89 3.40
CA GLN A 145 13.14 -21.35 3.54
C GLN A 145 11.83 -21.83 4.18
N ARG A 146 11.31 -22.97 3.73
CA ARG A 146 10.03 -23.53 4.25
C ARG A 146 10.20 -24.53 5.39
N LYS A 147 11.33 -25.23 5.47
CA LYS A 147 11.56 -26.25 6.49
C LYS A 147 11.93 -25.59 7.83
N PRO A 148 11.48 -26.12 8.99
CA PRO A 148 11.69 -25.46 10.28
C PRO A 148 13.16 -25.19 10.64
N LEU A 149 14.05 -26.14 10.35
CA LEU A 149 15.50 -25.98 10.60
C LEU A 149 16.14 -24.97 9.64
N ASP A 150 15.82 -25.05 8.35
CA ASP A 150 16.35 -24.14 7.33
C ASP A 150 15.85 -22.71 7.54
N LEU A 151 14.61 -22.53 8.00
CA LEU A 151 14.06 -21.23 8.37
C LEU A 151 14.79 -20.64 9.60
N ARG A 152 15.13 -21.48 10.59
CA ARG A 152 15.90 -21.06 11.77
C ARG A 152 17.33 -20.69 11.40
N ASN A 153 17.99 -21.49 10.57
CA ASN A 153 19.31 -21.17 10.00
C ASN A 153 19.26 -19.84 9.23
N GLN A 154 18.31 -19.68 8.31
CA GLN A 154 18.17 -18.47 7.52
C GLN A 154 18.00 -17.24 8.43
N ARG A 155 17.10 -17.28 9.43
CA ARG A 155 16.89 -16.16 10.37
C ARG A 155 18.15 -15.81 11.16
N THR A 156 18.92 -16.82 11.55
CA THR A 156 20.17 -16.63 12.29
C THR A 156 21.25 -15.98 11.44
N TYR A 157 21.37 -16.37 10.16
CA TYR A 157 22.46 -15.92 9.26
C TYR A 157 22.04 -14.89 8.19
N ALA A 158 20.81 -14.38 8.22
CA ALA A 158 20.35 -13.45 7.19
C ALA A 158 21.09 -12.11 7.19
N VAL A 159 21.47 -11.61 8.36
CA VAL A 159 22.14 -10.32 8.52
C VAL A 159 23.66 -10.51 8.46
N LYS A 160 24.37 -9.65 7.72
CA LYS A 160 25.84 -9.64 7.64
C LYS A 160 26.48 -9.52 9.03
N THR A 161 27.65 -10.13 9.19
CA THR A 161 28.43 -10.03 10.44
C THR A 161 28.90 -8.59 10.67
N GLY A 162 28.87 -8.12 11.92
CA GLY A 162 29.32 -6.77 12.27
C GLY A 162 28.26 -5.67 12.12
N VAL A 163 27.09 -5.99 11.55
CA VAL A 163 25.94 -5.07 11.49
C VAL A 163 25.28 -4.92 12.85
N ASN A 164 25.23 -6.01 13.63
CA ASN A 164 24.62 -6.00 14.97
C ASN A 164 25.33 -6.99 15.89
N SER A 165 25.96 -6.46 16.95
CA SER A 165 26.74 -7.23 17.91
C SER A 165 25.91 -8.27 18.68
N LEU A 166 24.63 -7.99 18.97
CA LEU A 166 23.75 -8.95 19.64
C LEU A 166 23.41 -10.13 18.72
N LEU A 167 23.18 -9.86 17.43
CA LEU A 167 22.97 -10.91 16.43
C LEU A 167 24.23 -11.73 16.19
N ASP A 168 25.42 -11.11 16.23
CA ASP A 168 26.69 -11.81 16.13
C ASP A 168 26.87 -12.80 17.30
N VAL A 169 26.56 -12.36 18.54
CA VAL A 169 26.59 -13.23 19.73
C VAL A 169 25.56 -14.35 19.62
N ALA A 170 24.34 -14.05 19.17
CA ALA A 170 23.30 -15.06 18.97
C ALA A 170 23.70 -16.11 17.91
N ARG A 171 24.35 -15.68 16.82
CA ARG A 171 24.91 -16.57 15.79
C ARG A 171 25.98 -17.49 16.35
N GLN A 172 26.86 -16.97 17.21
CA GLN A 172 27.89 -17.77 17.84
C GLN A 172 27.31 -18.83 18.77
N ALA A 173 26.40 -18.44 19.66
CA ALA A 173 25.73 -19.39 20.57
C ALA A 173 24.95 -20.47 19.80
N TYR A 174 24.30 -20.10 18.70
CA TYR A 174 23.61 -21.06 17.84
C TYR A 174 24.58 -22.04 17.16
N LYS A 175 25.72 -21.54 16.66
CA LYS A 175 26.78 -22.37 16.04
C LYS A 175 27.36 -23.37 17.05
N GLU A 176 27.65 -22.92 18.26
CA GLU A 176 28.16 -23.76 19.36
C GLU A 176 27.13 -24.84 19.73
N SER A 177 25.87 -24.47 19.95
CA SER A 177 24.81 -25.43 20.26
C SER A 177 24.59 -26.48 19.16
N ASN A 178 24.73 -26.10 17.89
CA ASN A 178 24.63 -27.06 16.78
C ASN A 178 25.86 -27.99 16.71
N ALA A 179 27.05 -27.51 17.06
CA ALA A 179 28.26 -28.32 17.12
C ALA A 179 28.17 -29.35 18.25
N ASP A 180 27.74 -28.93 19.44
CA ASP A 180 27.52 -29.82 20.58
C ASP A 180 26.49 -30.91 20.25
N ALA A 181 25.39 -30.54 19.59
CA ALA A 181 24.38 -31.49 19.16
C ALA A 181 24.93 -32.49 18.13
N ALA A 182 25.77 -32.05 17.19
CA ALA A 182 26.41 -32.92 16.21
C ALA A 182 27.42 -33.89 16.87
N GLU A 183 28.19 -33.40 17.85
CA GLU A 183 29.11 -34.22 18.63
C GLU A 183 28.36 -35.29 19.43
N LEU A 184 27.29 -34.91 20.14
CA LEU A 184 26.43 -35.86 20.85
C LEU A 184 25.84 -36.92 19.93
N VAL A 185 25.39 -36.54 18.73
CA VAL A 185 24.89 -37.49 17.73
C VAL A 185 25.98 -38.45 17.29
N SER A 186 27.22 -37.96 17.09
CA SER A 186 28.35 -38.82 16.73
C SER A 186 28.65 -39.86 17.81
N VAL A 187 28.75 -39.42 19.07
CA VAL A 187 29.00 -40.25 20.26
C VAL A 187 27.90 -41.30 20.46
N LEU A 188 26.63 -40.92 20.27
CA LEU A 188 25.49 -41.85 20.41
C LEU A 188 25.33 -42.80 19.22
N SER A 189 25.82 -42.43 18.04
CA SER A 189 25.74 -43.25 16.83
C SER A 189 26.77 -44.39 16.76
N GLY A 190 27.68 -44.48 17.74
CA GLY A 190 28.65 -45.58 17.83
C GLY A 190 29.68 -45.60 16.70
N ARG A 191 29.98 -44.44 16.11
CA ARG A 191 31.15 -44.23 15.24
C ARG A 191 32.18 -43.37 15.95
#